data_AF-K0EUG2-F1
#
_entry.id   AF-K0EUG2-F1
#
_cell.length_a   1.000
_cell.length_b   1.000
_cell.length_c   1.000
_cell.angle_alpha   90.00
_cell.angle_beta   90.00
_cell.angle_gamma   90.00
#
_symmetry.space_group_name_H-M   'P 1'
#
loop_
_entity.id
_entity.type
_entity.pdbx_description
1 polymer ?
#
loop_
_entity_poly.entity_id
_entity_poly.type
_entity_poly.pdbx_seq_one_letter_code
_entity_poly.pdbx_strand_id
1 'polypeptide(L)'
;MSVRAIAVLPVLLCAASLVGSGQATAQGYGGCQAGSTMSGRLVPGTGSAGQSIHREANLRDCASPLLPGVDAARMSVTIPFNAPGATSSAEFAWSDGSVSTATGYGNGLWSITAGPATGHALHIHTADTWNGWYFSYAEVLVTSAAFVS
;
A
#
# COMPACT_ATOMS: atom_id res chain seq x y z
N MET A 1 -17.82 63.88 -20.00
CA MET A 1 -18.69 63.04 -20.85
C MET A 1 -19.03 61.79 -20.05
N SER A 2 -20.32 61.53 -19.84
CA SER A 2 -20.82 60.24 -19.35
C SER A 2 -20.71 59.22 -20.50
N VAL A 3 -20.60 57.93 -20.18
CA VAL A 3 -21.46 56.85 -20.73
C VAL A 3 -20.89 55.44 -20.42
N ARG A 4 -21.72 54.70 -19.67
CA ARG A 4 -22.00 53.25 -19.68
C ARG A 4 -21.02 52.24 -19.07
N ALA A 5 -21.50 51.74 -17.92
CA ALA A 5 -21.44 50.34 -17.53
C ALA A 5 -21.80 49.39 -18.69
N ILE A 6 -20.97 48.36 -18.87
CA ILE A 6 -21.30 47.17 -19.64
C ILE A 6 -21.45 46.03 -18.65
N ALA A 7 -22.59 45.37 -18.78
CA ALA A 7 -23.09 44.31 -17.96
C ALA A 7 -22.38 42.97 -18.23
N VAL A 8 -22.46 42.14 -17.19
CA VAL A 8 -22.20 40.70 -17.08
C VAL A 8 -22.63 39.88 -18.30
N LEU A 9 -21.78 38.92 -18.69
CA LEU A 9 -22.22 37.62 -19.23
C LEU A 9 -21.20 36.51 -18.86
N PRO A 10 -21.61 35.45 -18.14
CA PRO A 10 -20.80 34.28 -17.90
C PRO A 10 -21.00 33.29 -19.04
N VAL A 11 -19.91 32.76 -19.61
CA VAL A 11 -19.99 31.60 -20.48
C VAL A 11 -19.14 30.49 -19.88
N LEU A 12 -19.83 29.61 -19.15
CA LEU A 12 -19.44 28.21 -18.99
C LEU A 12 -19.21 27.61 -20.39
N LEU A 13 -17.98 27.25 -20.70
CA LEU A 13 -17.68 26.24 -21.71
C LEU A 13 -16.87 25.14 -21.02
N CYS A 14 -17.62 24.28 -20.34
CA CYS A 14 -17.25 22.88 -20.19
C CYS A 14 -17.04 22.29 -21.59
N ALA A 15 -15.89 21.68 -21.84
CA ALA A 15 -15.80 20.25 -22.15
C ALA A 15 -14.52 19.90 -22.91
N ALA A 16 -13.90 18.82 -22.43
CA ALA A 16 -13.28 17.79 -23.25
C ALA A 16 -11.95 18.10 -23.96
N SER A 17 -10.86 17.93 -23.22
CA SER A 17 -9.73 17.11 -23.69
C SER A 17 -8.80 16.74 -22.54
N LEU A 18 -9.32 16.02 -21.53
CA LEU A 18 -8.44 15.21 -20.69
C LEU A 18 -8.12 13.94 -21.48
N VAL A 19 -7.02 14.07 -22.20
CA VAL A 19 -6.24 13.03 -22.87
C VAL A 19 -6.19 11.79 -21.99
N GLY A 20 -6.67 10.68 -22.55
CA GLY A 20 -6.60 9.38 -21.91
C GLY A 20 -5.15 8.97 -21.65
N SER A 21 -4.79 8.85 -20.39
CA SER A 21 -3.78 7.90 -19.96
C SER A 21 -4.46 6.54 -19.79
N GLY A 22 -4.70 5.86 -20.92
CA GLY A 22 -4.85 4.41 -20.90
C GLY A 22 -3.52 3.82 -20.48
N GLN A 23 -3.36 3.50 -19.19
CA GLN A 23 -2.24 2.73 -18.68
C GLN A 23 -2.77 1.45 -18.04
N ALA A 24 -2.53 0.35 -18.76
CA ALA A 24 -2.56 -1.04 -18.32
C ALA A 24 -3.83 -1.53 -17.63
N THR A 25 -4.77 -2.01 -18.45
CA THR A 25 -5.59 -3.18 -18.07
C THR A 25 -4.71 -4.43 -18.03
N ALA A 26 -3.76 -4.52 -17.09
CA ALA A 26 -3.56 -5.82 -16.48
C ALA A 26 -4.90 -6.17 -15.83
N GLN A 27 -5.37 -7.41 -15.91
CA GLN A 27 -6.54 -7.89 -15.19
C GLN A 27 -6.24 -7.80 -13.69
N GLY A 28 -6.21 -6.58 -13.16
CA GLY A 28 -5.64 -6.26 -11.88
C GLY A 28 -6.69 -6.46 -10.83
N TYR A 29 -6.34 -7.19 -9.77
CA TYR A 29 -7.15 -7.26 -8.56
C TYR A 29 -7.18 -5.93 -7.80
N GLY A 30 -6.83 -4.80 -8.44
CA GLY A 30 -6.74 -3.50 -7.80
C GLY A 30 -5.65 -3.46 -6.72
N GLY A 31 -5.82 -2.56 -5.77
CA GLY A 31 -4.84 -2.28 -4.73
C GLY A 31 -5.00 -0.88 -4.17
N CYS A 32 -3.96 -0.36 -3.51
CA CYS A 32 -3.93 0.95 -2.88
C CYS A 32 -2.96 1.87 -3.62
N GLN A 33 -3.40 3.09 -3.94
CA GLN A 33 -2.63 4.03 -4.76
C GLN A 33 -1.65 4.87 -3.95
N ALA A 34 -1.76 4.86 -2.62
CA ALA A 34 -0.88 5.62 -1.74
C ALA A 34 -0.51 4.81 -0.49
N GLY A 35 0.72 5.01 -0.03
CA GLY A 35 1.20 4.50 1.26
C GLY A 35 1.79 5.61 2.12
N SER A 36 2.03 5.29 3.39
CA SER A 36 2.81 6.15 4.30
C SER A 36 4.27 5.73 4.34
N THR A 37 5.10 6.53 5.03
CA THR A 37 6.36 6.01 5.56
C THR A 37 6.08 4.76 6.38
N MET A 38 6.84 3.72 6.10
CA MET A 38 6.90 2.48 6.85
C MET A 38 8.04 2.57 7.85
N SER A 39 7.68 2.68 9.12
CA SER A 39 8.65 2.68 10.21
C SER A 39 9.16 1.26 10.45
N GLY A 40 10.37 1.14 11.02
CA GLY A 40 10.91 -0.13 11.50
C GLY A 40 11.45 0.03 12.91
N ARG A 41 11.21 -0.97 13.76
CA ARG A 41 11.85 -1.07 15.07
C ARG A 41 12.37 -2.47 15.28
N LEU A 42 13.55 -2.58 15.89
CA LEU A 42 14.04 -3.86 16.40
C LEU A 42 13.24 -4.25 17.63
N VAL A 43 12.71 -5.47 17.64
CA VAL A 43 12.06 -6.11 18.77
C VAL A 43 13.06 -7.13 19.34
N PRO A 44 13.59 -6.90 20.55
CA PRO A 44 14.49 -7.85 21.18
C PRO A 44 13.81 -9.19 21.45
N GLY A 45 14.54 -10.28 21.23
CA GLY A 45 14.19 -11.61 21.74
C GLY A 45 15.40 -12.25 22.39
N THR A 46 15.36 -13.57 22.58
CA THR A 46 16.50 -14.30 23.15
C THR A 46 17.58 -14.51 22.08
N GLY A 47 18.76 -13.93 22.30
CA GLY A 47 19.87 -13.99 21.35
C GLY A 47 19.63 -13.18 20.07
N SER A 48 20.51 -13.31 19.07
CA SER A 48 20.33 -12.69 17.75
C SER A 48 19.21 -13.33 16.95
N ALA A 49 19.07 -14.66 17.03
CA ALA A 49 18.05 -15.43 16.32
C ALA A 49 16.61 -15.20 16.82
N GLY A 50 16.44 -14.70 18.06
CA GLY A 50 15.13 -14.38 18.61
C GLY A 50 14.66 -12.96 18.28
N GLN A 51 15.50 -12.13 17.68
CA GLN A 51 15.14 -10.75 17.36
C GLN A 51 14.26 -10.69 16.11
N SER A 52 13.42 -9.66 16.03
CA SER A 52 12.65 -9.37 14.84
C SER A 52 12.64 -7.87 14.56
N ILE A 53 12.33 -7.49 13.33
CA ILE A 53 12.00 -6.12 12.97
C ILE A 53 10.47 -6.06 12.84
N HIS A 54 9.85 -5.19 13.61
CA HIS A 54 8.44 -4.86 13.43
C HIS A 54 8.31 -3.59 12.60
N ARG A 55 7.41 -3.61 11.61
CA ARG A 55 7.15 -2.50 10.71
C ARG A 55 5.66 -2.22 10.59
N GLU A 56 5.34 -0.95 10.37
CA GLU A 56 3.96 -0.52 10.18
C GLU A 56 3.88 0.54 9.09
N ALA A 57 2.83 0.47 8.27
CA ALA A 57 2.48 1.50 7.30
C ALA A 57 0.96 1.58 7.14
N ASN A 58 0.47 2.74 6.71
CA ASN A 58 -0.91 2.91 6.29
C ASN A 58 -0.97 2.91 4.77
N LEU A 59 -1.97 2.24 4.23
CA LEU A 59 -2.35 2.23 2.82
C LEU A 59 -3.64 3.03 2.66
N ARG A 60 -3.76 3.78 1.58
CA ARG A 60 -4.87 4.67 1.25
C ARG A 60 -5.25 4.57 -0.21
N ASP A 61 -6.43 5.08 -0.52
CA ASP A 61 -7.00 5.07 -1.87
C ASP A 61 -7.04 3.64 -2.42
N CYS A 62 -7.48 2.71 -1.56
CA CYS A 62 -7.64 1.31 -1.90
C CYS A 62 -8.90 1.11 -2.74
N ALA A 63 -8.78 0.35 -3.80
CA ALA A 63 -9.88 -0.07 -4.64
C ALA A 63 -9.55 -1.45 -5.19
N SER A 64 -10.31 -2.47 -4.78
CA SER A 64 -10.11 -3.85 -5.21
C SER A 64 -11.44 -4.59 -5.31
N PRO A 65 -11.68 -5.38 -6.39
CA PRO A 65 -12.81 -6.30 -6.42
C PRO A 65 -12.73 -7.39 -5.34
N LEU A 66 -11.56 -7.63 -4.73
CA LEU A 66 -11.37 -8.60 -3.64
C LEU A 66 -11.83 -8.05 -2.28
N LEU A 67 -11.93 -6.72 -2.16
CA LEU A 67 -12.28 -6.01 -0.93
C LEU A 67 -13.30 -4.89 -1.22
N PRO A 68 -14.56 -5.22 -1.59
CA PRO A 68 -15.56 -4.20 -1.88
C PRO A 68 -15.82 -3.28 -0.69
N GLY A 69 -15.73 -1.97 -0.91
CA GLY A 69 -15.98 -0.97 0.13
C GLY A 69 -14.79 -0.65 1.05
N VAL A 70 -13.65 -1.32 0.87
CA VAL A 70 -12.40 -1.01 1.58
C VAL A 70 -11.62 0.04 0.81
N ASP A 71 -11.32 1.17 1.46
CA ASP A 71 -10.58 2.32 0.91
C ASP A 71 -9.23 2.57 1.59
N ALA A 72 -8.94 1.90 2.70
CA ALA A 72 -7.71 2.03 3.45
C ALA A 72 -7.35 0.74 4.19
N ALA A 73 -6.07 0.64 4.57
CA ALA A 73 -5.59 -0.44 5.41
C ALA A 73 -4.47 0.02 6.33
N ARG A 74 -4.35 -0.60 7.51
CA ARG A 74 -3.12 -0.57 8.30
C ARG A 74 -2.39 -1.89 8.15
N MET A 75 -1.17 -1.81 7.63
CA MET A 75 -0.26 -2.94 7.50
C MET A 75 0.65 -3.00 8.73
N SER A 76 0.77 -4.18 9.33
CA SER A 76 1.78 -4.50 10.34
C SER A 76 2.57 -5.73 9.91
N VAL A 77 3.89 -5.69 10.05
CA VAL A 77 4.78 -6.75 9.55
C VAL A 77 5.79 -7.11 10.62
N THR A 78 6.05 -8.41 10.80
CA THR A 78 7.15 -8.93 11.63
C THR A 78 8.12 -9.73 10.76
N ILE A 79 9.39 -9.35 10.78
CA ILE A 79 10.46 -9.97 10.00
C ILE A 79 11.51 -10.51 10.98
N PRO A 80 11.84 -11.81 10.95
CA PRO A 80 12.95 -12.35 11.72
C PRO A 80 14.28 -11.63 11.40
N PHE A 81 14.95 -11.11 12.43
CA PHE A 81 16.20 -10.36 12.25
C PHE A 81 17.38 -11.32 12.11
N ASN A 82 18.35 -10.98 11.24
CA ASN A 82 19.52 -11.82 10.95
C ASN A 82 19.20 -13.27 10.55
N ALA A 83 18.03 -13.50 9.95
CA ALA A 83 17.60 -14.81 9.45
C ALA A 83 17.20 -14.74 7.97
N PRO A 84 18.16 -14.66 7.03
CA PRO A 84 17.88 -14.61 5.60
C PRO A 84 17.04 -15.81 5.15
N GLY A 85 15.99 -15.55 4.36
CA GLY A 85 15.09 -16.58 3.85
C GLY A 85 14.06 -17.10 4.88
N ALA A 86 14.09 -16.61 6.12
CA ALA A 86 13.05 -16.93 7.09
C ALA A 86 11.71 -16.32 6.66
N THR A 87 10.63 -17.07 6.87
CA THR A 87 9.28 -16.59 6.64
C THR A 87 8.97 -15.43 7.59
N SER A 88 8.50 -14.33 7.03
CA SER A 88 7.96 -13.17 7.73
C SER A 88 6.43 -13.25 7.77
N SER A 89 5.82 -12.58 8.74
CA SER A 89 4.36 -12.49 8.85
C SER A 89 3.89 -11.04 8.68
N ALA A 90 2.68 -10.89 8.17
CA ALA A 90 2.00 -9.61 8.08
C ALA A 90 0.52 -9.73 8.46
N GLU A 91 -0.03 -8.62 8.93
CA GLU A 91 -1.44 -8.41 9.17
C GLU A 91 -1.88 -7.13 8.44
N PHE A 92 -3.04 -7.20 7.80
CA PHE A 92 -3.69 -6.08 7.15
C PHE A 92 -5.04 -5.87 7.82
N ALA A 93 -5.17 -4.80 8.59
CA ALA A 93 -6.44 -4.35 9.14
C ALA A 93 -7.09 -3.39 8.13
N TRP A 94 -8.17 -3.82 7.50
CA TRP A 94 -8.88 -3.08 6.47
C TRP A 94 -9.88 -2.08 7.08
N SER A 95 -10.25 -1.03 6.33
CA SER A 95 -11.13 0.02 6.84
C SER A 95 -12.58 -0.42 7.12
N ASP A 96 -13.00 -1.58 6.60
CA ASP A 96 -14.28 -2.22 6.94
C ASP A 96 -14.25 -2.98 8.28
N GLY A 97 -13.10 -3.01 8.96
CA GLY A 97 -12.88 -3.71 10.23
C GLY A 97 -12.48 -5.18 10.07
N SER A 98 -12.41 -5.70 8.86
CA SER A 98 -11.89 -7.04 8.60
C SER A 98 -10.36 -7.08 8.68
N VAL A 99 -9.81 -8.29 8.86
CA VAL A 99 -8.37 -8.51 8.97
C VAL A 99 -7.94 -9.65 8.06
N SER A 100 -6.88 -9.42 7.28
CA SER A 100 -6.18 -10.47 6.55
C SER A 100 -4.82 -10.74 7.18
N THR A 101 -4.46 -12.02 7.28
CA THR A 101 -3.09 -12.43 7.66
C THR A 101 -2.35 -12.91 6.43
N ALA A 102 -1.02 -12.73 6.44
CA ALA A 102 -0.19 -13.05 5.30
C ALA A 102 1.21 -13.49 5.71
N THR A 103 1.88 -14.16 4.80
CA THR A 103 3.29 -14.54 4.92
C THR A 103 4.10 -14.05 3.73
N GLY A 104 5.38 -13.82 3.94
CA GLY A 104 6.29 -13.35 2.90
C GLY A 104 7.75 -13.58 3.27
N TYR A 105 8.66 -13.03 2.47
CA TYR A 105 10.11 -13.17 2.67
C TYR A 105 10.80 -11.81 2.78
N GLY A 106 10.06 -10.78 3.22
CA GLY A 106 10.55 -9.41 3.37
C GLY A 106 10.69 -8.64 2.05
N ASN A 107 10.52 -9.27 0.90
CA ASN A 107 10.68 -8.67 -0.43
C ASN A 107 9.49 -7.79 -0.88
N GLY A 108 8.59 -7.40 0.02
CA GLY A 108 7.37 -6.66 -0.29
C GLY A 108 6.22 -7.50 -0.85
N LEU A 109 6.43 -8.78 -1.18
CA LEU A 109 5.35 -9.68 -1.61
C LEU A 109 4.81 -10.49 -0.43
N TRP A 110 3.51 -10.38 -0.18
CA TRP A 110 2.82 -11.00 0.95
C TRP A 110 1.68 -11.88 0.46
N SER A 111 1.80 -13.19 0.61
CA SER A 111 0.72 -14.14 0.31
C SER A 111 -0.32 -14.10 1.42
N ILE A 112 -1.57 -13.75 1.10
CA ILE A 112 -2.67 -13.74 2.06
C ILE A 112 -3.08 -15.18 2.38
N THR A 113 -2.96 -15.57 3.64
CA THR A 113 -3.20 -16.94 4.12
C THR A 113 -4.52 -17.10 4.87
N ALA A 114 -5.09 -16.02 5.41
CA ALA A 114 -6.44 -16.02 5.96
C ALA A 114 -7.10 -14.63 5.86
N GLY A 115 -8.42 -14.62 5.96
CA GLY A 115 -9.24 -13.40 5.87
C GLY A 115 -9.66 -13.05 4.43
N PRO A 116 -10.16 -11.83 4.20
CA PRO A 116 -10.48 -11.35 2.86
C PRO A 116 -9.28 -11.41 1.92
N ALA A 117 -9.52 -11.63 0.62
CA ALA A 117 -8.47 -11.82 -0.40
C ALA A 117 -7.53 -13.04 -0.18
N THR A 118 -7.91 -14.01 0.67
CA THR A 118 -7.15 -15.28 0.81
C THR A 118 -6.95 -15.96 -0.54
N GLY A 119 -5.73 -16.47 -0.78
CA GLY A 119 -5.34 -17.09 -2.05
C GLY A 119 -4.78 -16.10 -3.08
N HIS A 120 -4.73 -14.81 -2.75
CA HIS A 120 -4.00 -13.79 -3.50
C HIS A 120 -2.75 -13.35 -2.73
N ALA A 121 -1.88 -12.59 -3.39
CA ALA A 121 -0.80 -11.89 -2.75
C ALA A 121 -0.95 -10.37 -2.88
N LEU A 122 -0.37 -9.63 -1.93
CA LEU A 122 -0.27 -8.18 -1.97
C LEU A 122 1.20 -7.79 -2.13
N HIS A 123 1.53 -7.08 -3.21
CA HIS A 123 2.84 -6.54 -3.45
C HIS A 123 2.89 -5.09 -2.98
N ILE A 124 3.75 -4.80 -2.00
CA ILE A 124 4.02 -3.47 -1.45
C ILE A 124 5.17 -2.85 -2.23
N HIS A 125 4.91 -1.70 -2.86
CA HIS A 125 5.90 -0.93 -3.59
C HIS A 125 6.47 0.18 -2.72
N THR A 126 7.79 0.36 -2.73
CA THR A 126 8.50 1.41 -1.99
C THR A 126 9.23 2.37 -2.93
N ALA A 127 9.42 3.62 -2.52
CA ALA A 127 10.03 4.67 -3.34
C ALA A 127 11.50 4.40 -3.68
N ASP A 128 12.20 3.67 -2.79
CA ASP A 128 13.58 3.27 -2.99
C ASP A 128 13.62 1.79 -3.36
N THR A 129 14.23 1.47 -4.51
CA THR A 129 14.38 0.10 -5.02
C THR A 129 15.34 -0.75 -4.18
N TRP A 130 15.91 -0.20 -3.11
CA TRP A 130 16.59 -1.03 -2.13
C TRP A 130 15.55 -1.82 -1.36
N ASN A 131 15.15 -2.95 -1.93
CA ASN A 131 14.30 -3.94 -1.30
C ASN A 131 14.87 -4.40 0.04
N GLY A 132 16.13 -4.10 0.41
CA GLY A 132 16.74 -4.45 1.69
C GLY A 132 16.13 -3.82 2.95
N TRP A 133 14.98 -3.14 2.85
CA TRP A 133 14.25 -2.65 4.02
C TRP A 133 13.91 -3.77 5.01
N TYR A 134 13.76 -5.02 4.57
CA TYR A 134 13.56 -6.15 5.49
C TYR A 134 14.81 -6.53 6.31
N PHE A 135 16.00 -6.06 5.91
CA PHE A 135 17.25 -6.27 6.66
C PHE A 135 17.62 -5.13 7.60
N SER A 136 16.84 -4.05 7.61
CA SER A 136 17.11 -2.89 8.47
C SER A 136 15.84 -2.37 9.11
N TYR A 137 15.96 -1.47 10.08
CA TYR A 137 14.85 -0.72 10.66
C TYR A 137 14.77 0.70 10.09
N ALA A 138 15.47 0.99 8.99
CA ALA A 138 15.39 2.28 8.31
C ALA A 138 13.96 2.52 7.78
N GLU A 139 13.54 3.78 7.85
CA GLU A 139 12.28 4.23 7.28
C GLU A 139 12.30 4.09 5.75
N VAL A 140 11.20 3.63 5.18
CA VAL A 140 11.01 3.57 3.72
C VAL A 140 9.63 4.09 3.37
N LEU A 141 9.51 4.83 2.27
CA LEU A 141 8.21 5.30 1.81
C LEU A 141 7.50 4.20 1.01
N VAL A 142 6.32 3.77 1.45
CA VAL A 142 5.42 2.95 0.63
C VAL A 142 4.72 3.87 -0.37
N THR A 143 4.84 3.57 -1.65
CA THR A 143 4.23 4.36 -2.72
C THR A 143 2.86 3.81 -3.11
N SER A 144 2.71 2.49 -3.14
CA SER A 144 1.46 1.82 -3.51
C SER A 144 1.48 0.36 -3.05
N ALA A 145 0.33 -0.30 -3.16
CA ALA A 145 0.20 -1.74 -2.99
C ALA A 145 -0.70 -2.31 -4.10
N ALA A 146 -0.38 -3.47 -4.66
CA ALA A 146 -1.16 -4.12 -5.70
C ALA A 146 -1.47 -5.57 -5.35
N PHE A 147 -2.73 -5.98 -5.50
CA PHE A 147 -3.09 -7.40 -5.40
C PHE A 147 -2.65 -8.12 -6.68
N VAL A 148 -2.03 -9.29 -6.49
CA VAL A 148 -1.55 -10.19 -7.55
C VAL A 148 -2.02 -11.62 -7.28
N SER A 149 -2.01 -12.46 -8.32
CA SER A 149 -2.38 -13.88 -8.24
C SER A 149 -1.35 -14.72 -7.51
#